data_AF-A0A962H402-F1
#
_entry.id   AF-A0A962H402-F1
#
_cell.length_a   1.000
_cell.length_b   1.000
_cell.length_c   1.000
_cell.angle_alpha   90.00
_cell.angle_beta   90.00
_cell.angle_gamma   90.00
#
_symmetry.space_group_name_H-M   'P 1'
#
loop_
_entity.id
_entity.type
_entity.pdbx_description
1 polymer ?
#
loop_
_entity_poly.entity_id
_entity_poly.type
_entity_poly.pdbx_seq_one_letter_code
_entity_poly.pdbx_strand_id
1 'polypeptide(L)'
;PTNVLSFPLELPECVESELIGDLAICADVVEKEALEQNKPLLNHWAHMTIHGCLHLLGYDHVDEQEAEEMESLEVKLLAKLNIPNPYD
;
A
#
# COMPACT_ATOMS: atom_id res chain seq x y z
N PRO A 1 11.76 -6.32 -10.71
CA PRO A 1 11.58 -5.99 -9.28
C PRO A 1 10.39 -5.04 -9.10
N THR A 2 9.56 -5.28 -8.08
CA THR A 2 8.43 -4.42 -7.69
C THR A 2 8.75 -3.73 -6.36
N ASN A 3 8.02 -2.68 -6.02
CA ASN A 3 8.19 -1.90 -4.79
C ASN A 3 7.63 -2.62 -3.56
N VAL A 4 6.42 -3.18 -3.64
CA VAL A 4 5.74 -3.91 -2.55
C VAL A 4 5.09 -5.19 -3.07
N LEU A 5 5.08 -6.22 -2.22
CA LEU A 5 4.31 -7.44 -2.36
C LEU A 5 3.53 -7.69 -1.06
N SER A 6 2.26 -8.02 -1.20
CA SER A 6 1.37 -8.36 -0.08
C SER A 6 1.07 -9.85 -0.08
N PHE A 7 1.17 -10.48 1.09
CA PHE A 7 0.88 -11.90 1.29
C PHE A 7 -0.23 -12.03 2.36
N PRO A 8 -1.51 -12.03 1.95
CA PRO A 8 -2.63 -12.21 2.87
C PRO A 8 -2.50 -13.51 3.66
N LEU A 9 -2.87 -13.46 4.93
CA LEU A 9 -2.84 -14.65 5.78
C LEU A 9 -4.07 -15.53 5.50
N GLU A 10 -3.84 -16.70 4.91
CA GLU A 10 -4.88 -17.73 4.73
C GLU A 10 -4.87 -18.72 5.90
N LEU A 11 -5.83 -18.56 6.82
CA LEU A 11 -6.04 -19.49 7.93
C LEU A 11 -7.30 -20.33 7.74
N PRO A 12 -7.32 -21.58 8.24
CA PRO A 12 -8.56 -22.35 8.34
C PRO A 12 -9.60 -21.61 9.18
N GLU A 13 -10.88 -21.73 8.83
CA GLU A 13 -12.00 -21.03 9.52
C GLU A 13 -12.07 -21.30 11.03
N CYS A 14 -11.46 -22.38 11.52
CA CYS A 14 -11.41 -22.73 12.93
C CYS A 14 -10.32 -22.00 13.74
N VAL A 15 -9.52 -21.13 13.10
CA VAL A 15 -8.43 -20.39 13.72
C VAL A 15 -8.71 -18.90 13.64
N GLU A 16 -8.97 -18.27 14.78
CA GLU A 16 -9.05 -16.81 14.88
C GLU A 16 -7.65 -16.21 15.03
N SER A 17 -7.37 -15.13 14.30
CA SER A 17 -6.10 -14.41 14.34
C SER A 17 -6.33 -12.92 14.09
N GLU A 18 -5.60 -12.08 14.82
CA GLU A 18 -5.55 -10.63 14.57
C GLU A 18 -4.55 -10.26 13.45
N LEU A 19 -3.74 -11.22 12.99
CA LEU A 19 -2.79 -11.02 11.90
C LEU A 19 -3.50 -11.05 10.55
N ILE A 20 -3.21 -10.06 9.70
CA ILE A 20 -3.80 -9.91 8.36
C ILE A 20 -2.89 -10.43 7.23
N GLY A 21 -1.60 -10.60 7.48
CA GLY A 21 -0.62 -11.09 6.50
C GLY A 21 0.73 -10.39 6.60
N ASP A 22 1.55 -10.57 5.57
CA ASP A 22 2.91 -10.05 5.48
C ASP A 22 3.07 -9.06 4.33
N LEU A 23 3.93 -8.05 4.52
CA LEU A 23 4.38 -7.15 3.45
C LEU A 23 5.88 -7.33 3.22
N ALA A 24 6.27 -7.54 1.96
CA ALA A 24 7.66 -7.45 1.53
C ALA A 24 7.87 -6.19 0.70
N ILE A 25 8.69 -5.26 1.19
CA ILE A 25 8.97 -3.99 0.53
C ILE A 25 10.45 -3.92 0.13
N CYS A 26 10.72 -3.58 -1.14
CA CYS A 26 12.07 -3.45 -1.66
C CYS A 26 12.59 -2.02 -1.50
N ALA A 27 13.44 -1.79 -0.50
CA ALA A 27 13.96 -0.46 -0.17
C ALA A 27 14.63 0.25 -1.36
N ASP A 28 15.46 -0.46 -2.12
CA ASP A 28 16.16 0.11 -3.28
C ASP A 28 15.20 0.60 -4.38
N VAL A 29 14.10 -0.13 -4.59
CA VAL A 29 13.06 0.25 -5.56
C VAL A 29 12.28 1.46 -5.07
N VAL A 30 11.88 1.48 -3.79
CA VAL A 30 11.18 2.61 -3.16
C VAL A 30 12.04 3.88 -3.21
N GLU A 31 13.32 3.79 -2.90
CA GLU A 31 14.23 4.95 -2.97
C GLU A 31 14.37 5.47 -4.40
N LYS A 32 14.55 4.56 -5.36
CA LYS A 32 14.65 4.90 -6.78
C LYS A 32 13.37 5.59 -7.28
N GLU A 33 12.20 5.04 -6.99
CA GLU A 33 10.92 5.60 -7.42
C GLU A 33 10.65 6.97 -6.78
N ALA A 34 10.95 7.13 -5.49
CA ALA A 34 10.79 8.41 -4.81
C ALA A 34 11.63 9.52 -5.49
N LEU A 35 12.87 9.20 -5.88
CA LEU A 35 13.73 10.10 -6.63
C LEU A 35 13.18 10.41 -8.03
N GLU A 36 12.77 9.38 -8.79
CA GLU A 36 12.24 9.54 -10.15
C GLU A 36 10.94 10.36 -10.19
N GLN A 37 10.10 10.22 -9.16
CA GLN A 37 8.82 10.93 -9.04
C GLN A 37 8.94 12.25 -8.26
N ASN A 38 10.14 12.65 -7.82
CA ASN A 38 10.37 13.82 -6.96
C ASN A 38 9.50 13.83 -5.68
N LYS A 39 9.23 12.65 -5.12
CA LYS A 39 8.49 12.49 -3.86
C LYS A 39 9.47 12.47 -2.69
N PRO A 40 9.14 13.09 -1.54
CA PRO A 40 9.91 12.86 -0.32
C PRO A 40 9.95 11.36 0.00
N LEU A 41 11.13 10.84 0.30
CA LEU A 41 11.33 9.39 0.53
C LEU A 41 10.35 8.83 1.57
N LEU A 42 10.15 9.55 2.68
CA LEU A 42 9.21 9.14 3.73
C LEU A 42 7.76 9.07 3.25
N ASN A 43 7.36 9.95 2.33
CA ASN A 43 6.01 9.94 1.77
C ASN A 43 5.80 8.70 0.89
N HIS A 44 6.80 8.34 0.09
CA HIS A 44 6.72 7.15 -0.76
C HIS A 44 6.70 5.87 0.07
N TRP A 45 7.49 5.79 1.15
CA TRP A 45 7.40 4.69 2.11
C TRP A 45 6.02 4.55 2.74
N ALA A 46 5.43 5.66 3.18
CA ALA A 46 4.08 5.66 3.75
C ALA A 46 3.04 5.19 2.73
N HIS A 47 3.16 5.66 1.48
CA HIS A 47 2.28 5.25 0.38
C HIS A 47 2.36 3.74 0.14
N MET A 48 3.57 3.18 -0.06
CA MET A 48 3.75 1.74 -0.31
C MET A 48 3.27 0.87 0.87
N THR A 49 3.44 1.36 2.10
CA THR A 49 2.95 0.64 3.30
C THR A 49 1.43 0.63 3.35
N ILE A 50 0.77 1.78 3.11
CA ILE A 50 -0.69 1.87 3.09
C ILE A 50 -1.26 1.03 1.94
N HIS A 51 -0.70 1.16 0.74
CA HIS A 51 -1.09 0.39 -0.44
C HIS A 51 -1.00 -1.12 -0.16
N GLY A 52 0.15 -1.58 0.37
CA GLY A 52 0.34 -2.98 0.73
C GLY A 52 -0.68 -3.46 1.78
N CYS A 53 -0.95 -2.66 2.82
CA CYS A 53 -1.93 -2.99 3.84
C CYS A 53 -3.36 -3.07 3.28
N LEU A 54 -3.73 -2.19 2.34
CA LEU A 54 -5.04 -2.25 1.69
C LEU A 54 -5.20 -3.56 0.89
N HIS A 55 -4.15 -4.02 0.22
CA HIS A 55 -4.15 -5.35 -0.39
C HIS A 55 -4.33 -6.49 0.62
N LEU A 56 -3.70 -6.40 1.80
CA LEU A 56 -3.93 -7.38 2.87
C LEU A 56 -5.37 -7.37 3.40
N LEU A 57 -6.09 -6.26 3.26
CA LEU A 57 -7.49 -6.11 3.64
C LEU A 57 -8.47 -6.49 2.52
N GLY A 58 -7.97 -6.92 1.36
CA GLY A 58 -8.78 -7.37 0.23
C GLY A 58 -9.21 -6.28 -0.74
N TYR A 59 -8.64 -5.08 -0.64
CA TYR A 59 -8.77 -4.08 -1.71
C TYR A 59 -7.84 -4.44 -2.87
N ASP A 60 -8.31 -4.23 -4.09
CA ASP A 60 -7.53 -4.45 -5.29
C ASP A 60 -7.73 -3.27 -6.26
N HIS A 61 -6.98 -3.26 -7.36
CA HIS A 61 -7.03 -2.22 -8.39
C HIS A 61 -7.01 -2.85 -9.79
N VAL A 62 -7.66 -4.01 -9.95
CA VAL A 62 -7.70 -4.74 -11.22
C VAL A 62 -8.65 -4.07 -12.21
N ASP A 63 -9.78 -3.54 -11.74
CA ASP A 63 -10.69 -2.74 -12.53
C ASP A 63 -10.76 -1.27 -12.06
N GLU A 64 -11.34 -0.42 -12.90
CA GLU A 64 -11.39 1.04 -12.69
C GLU A 64 -12.17 1.43 -11.42
N GLN A 65 -13.21 0.67 -11.09
CA GLN A 65 -14.05 0.96 -9.92
C GLN A 65 -13.34 0.58 -8.63
N GLU A 66 -12.70 -0.59 -8.59
CA GLU A 66 -11.88 -1.04 -7.48
C GLU A 66 -10.68 -0.11 -7.26
N ALA A 67 -10.02 0.31 -8.36
CA ALA A 67 -8.93 1.27 -8.31
C ALA A 67 -9.37 2.61 -7.72
N GLU A 68 -10.49 3.19 -8.17
CA GLU A 68 -10.99 4.47 -7.63
C GLU A 68 -11.30 4.38 -6.13
N GLU A 69 -11.87 3.25 -5.67
CA GLU A 69 -12.13 3.01 -4.25
C GLU A 69 -10.81 2.93 -3.45
N MET A 70 -9.85 2.13 -3.93
CA MET A 70 -8.57 1.93 -3.26
C MET A 70 -7.75 3.23 -3.21
N GLU A 71 -7.63 3.94 -4.33
CA GLU A 71 -6.92 5.21 -4.42
C GLU A 71 -7.52 6.27 -3.48
N SER A 72 -8.85 6.35 -3.41
CA SER A 72 -9.55 7.27 -2.49
C SER A 72 -9.22 6.98 -1.02
N LEU A 73 -9.11 5.70 -0.65
CA LEU A 73 -8.70 5.29 0.69
C LEU A 73 -7.24 5.65 0.96
N GLU A 74 -6.34 5.43 0.00
CA GLU A 74 -4.93 5.81 0.13
C GLU A 74 -4.77 7.31 0.37
N VAL A 75 -5.41 8.14 -0.45
CA VAL A 75 -5.40 9.62 -0.32
C VAL A 75 -5.89 10.01 1.08
N LYS A 76 -7.02 9.44 1.52
CA LYS A 76 -7.61 9.74 2.83
C LYS A 76 -6.70 9.33 3.99
N LEU A 77 -6.00 8.21 3.89
CA LEU A 77 -5.10 7.71 4.94
C LEU A 77 -3.80 8.50 4.98
N LEU A 78 -3.21 8.82 3.84
CA LEU A 78 -2.02 9.67 3.73
C LEU A 78 -2.28 11.08 4.25
N ALA A 79 -3.45 11.65 3.96
CA ALA A 79 -3.84 12.96 4.46
C ALA A 79 -3.88 13.01 6.01
N LYS A 80 -4.26 11.91 6.68
CA LYS A 80 -4.21 11.82 8.16
C LYS A 80 -2.78 11.89 8.72
N LEU A 81 -1.78 11.56 7.90
CA LEU A 81 -0.36 11.64 8.22
C LEU A 81 0.27 12.97 7.76
N ASN A 82 -0.53 13.92 7.25
CA ASN A 82 -0.07 15.16 6.60
C ASN A 82 0.79 14.92 5.36
N ILE A 83 0.55 13.82 4.65
CA ILE A 83 1.21 13.47 3.40
C ILE A 83 0.27 13.86 2.25
N PRO A 84 0.75 14.61 1.23
CA PRO A 84 -0.07 15.01 0.10
C PRO A 84 -0.53 13.79 -0.73
N ASN A 85 -1.54 14.02 -1.56
CA ASN A 85 -2.04 13.04 -2.52
C ASN A 85 -0.89 12.50 -3.38
N PRO A 86 -0.66 11.17 -3.42
CA PRO A 86 0.45 10.59 -4.19
C PRO A 86 0.19 10.53 -5.71
N TYR A 87 -1.04 10.86 -6.15
CA TYR A 87 -1.46 10.83 -7.56
C TYR A 87 -1.44 12.21 -8.25
N ASP A 88 -1.11 13.28 -7.50
CA ASP A 88 -1.00 14.66 -7.99
C ASP A 88 0.44 15.05 -8.40
#